data_AF-A0A7V3P803-F1
#
_entry.id   AF-A0A7V3P803-F1
#
_cell.length_a   1.000
_cell.length_b   1.000
_cell.length_c   1.000
_cell.angle_alpha   90.00
_cell.angle_beta   90.00
_cell.angle_gamma   90.00
#
_symmetry.space_group_name_H-M   'P 1'
#
loop_
_entity.id
_entity.type
_entity.pdbx_description
1 polymer ?
#
loop_
_entity_poly.entity_id
_entity_poly.type
_entity_poly.pdbx_seq_one_letter_code
_entity_poly.pdbx_strand_id
1 'polypeptide(L)'
;MSERVCLPSALESLPEIREAIGARVPAFFLDLDGTLTPLVPRPEMVRLSLAARQVLETLARRYVVCIVSGRDLSDLRQRVELPNLYYAADHG
;
A
#
# COMPACT_ATOMS: atom_id res chain seq x y z
N MET A 1 14.10 27.61 -1.41
CA MET A 1 13.78 27.00 -0.10
C MET A 1 12.40 26.39 -0.24
N SER A 2 12.29 25.06 -0.27
CA SER A 2 10.98 24.40 -0.44
C SER A 2 10.21 24.50 0.87
N GLU A 3 9.07 25.16 0.84
CA GLU A 3 8.13 25.26 1.97
C GLU A 3 7.66 23.84 2.31
N ARG A 4 7.90 23.38 3.55
CA ARG A 4 7.38 22.08 3.99
C ARG A 4 5.88 22.26 4.19
N VAL A 5 5.09 21.83 3.21
CA VAL A 5 3.64 21.72 3.38
C VAL A 5 3.38 20.64 4.42
N CYS A 6 2.85 21.04 5.57
CA CYS A 6 2.37 20.09 6.58
C CYS A 6 0.96 19.67 6.17
N LEU A 7 0.85 18.49 5.55
CA LEU A 7 -0.45 17.92 5.22
C LEU A 7 -1.12 17.37 6.50
N PRO A 8 -2.46 17.46 6.61
CA PRO A 8 -3.17 16.85 7.74
C PRO A 8 -2.99 15.33 7.75
N SER A 9 -3.12 14.73 8.93
CA SER A 9 -3.10 13.27 9.05
C SER A 9 -4.25 12.66 8.27
N ALA A 10 -3.96 11.70 7.39
CA ALA A 10 -5.00 10.99 6.64
C ALA A 10 -5.99 10.25 7.56
N LEU A 11 -5.55 9.83 8.75
CA LEU A 11 -6.43 9.20 9.74
C LEU A 11 -7.42 10.19 10.36
N GLU A 12 -6.97 11.42 10.60
CA GLU A 12 -7.83 12.50 11.13
C GLU A 12 -8.79 12.99 10.05
N SER A 13 -8.36 13.00 8.78
CA SER A 13 -9.17 13.39 7.63
C SER A 13 -9.97 12.24 6.99
N LEU A 14 -10.17 11.12 7.69
CA LEU A 14 -10.95 9.99 7.18
C LEU A 14 -12.41 10.35 6.82
N PRO A 15 -13.13 11.19 7.59
CA PRO A 15 -14.48 11.62 7.23
C PRO A 15 -14.53 12.31 5.86
N GLU A 16 -13.60 13.22 5.59
CA GLU A 16 -13.50 13.99 4.36
C GLU A 16 -13.10 13.11 3.18
N ILE A 17 -12.15 12.18 3.38
CA ILE A 17 -11.77 11.19 2.37
C ILE A 17 -12.98 10.32 2.00
N ARG A 18 -13.76 9.89 3.00
CA ARG A 18 -14.97 9.08 2.78
C ARG A 18 -16.05 9.87 2.04
N GLU A 19 -16.26 11.12 2.42
CA GLU A 19 -17.20 12.01 1.72
C GLU A 19 -16.78 12.22 0.25
N ALA A 20 -15.49 12.46 0.00
CA ALA A 20 -14.96 12.63 -1.35
C ALA A 20 -15.15 11.39 -2.23
N ILE A 21 -14.96 10.18 -1.68
CA ILE A 21 -15.28 8.92 -2.36
C ILE A 21 -16.78 8.84 -2.69
N GLY A 22 -17.64 9.20 -1.73
CA GLY A 22 -19.09 9.21 -1.88
C GLY A 22 -19.65 7.80 -2.14
N ALA A 23 -20.52 7.67 -3.13
CA ALA A 23 -21.13 6.39 -3.52
C ALA A 23 -20.24 5.52 -4.45
N ARG A 24 -19.00 5.96 -4.73
CA ARG A 24 -18.09 5.24 -5.63
C ARG A 24 -17.38 4.10 -4.90
N VAL A 25 -16.93 3.10 -5.66
CA VAL A 25 -16.11 2.01 -5.13
C VAL A 25 -14.63 2.38 -5.31
N PRO A 26 -13.85 2.53 -4.23
CA PRO A 26 -12.43 2.85 -4.34
C PRO A 26 -11.62 1.64 -4.82
N ALA A 27 -10.49 1.94 -5.46
CA ALA A 27 -9.39 1.01 -5.67
C ALA A 27 -8.17 1.51 -4.91
N PHE A 28 -7.40 0.60 -4.32
CA PHE A 28 -6.24 0.92 -3.50
C PHE A 28 -4.95 0.63 -4.26
N PHE A 29 -4.09 1.64 -4.34
CA PHE A 29 -2.73 1.53 -4.87
C PHE A 29 -1.78 1.83 -3.74
N LEU A 30 -1.00 0.82 -3.33
CA LEU A 30 -0.23 0.87 -2.10
C LEU A 30 1.24 0.62 -2.42
N ASP A 31 2.09 1.53 -1.97
CA ASP A 31 3.53 1.32 -1.97
C ASP A 31 3.94 0.32 -0.88
N LEU A 32 5.09 -0.33 -1.04
CA LEU A 32 5.59 -1.33 -0.10
C LEU A 32 6.62 -0.76 0.89
N ASP A 33 7.71 -0.20 0.38
CA ASP A 33 8.91 0.14 1.13
C ASP A 33 8.77 1.49 1.84
N GLY A 34 8.65 1.48 3.17
CA GLY A 34 8.39 2.71 3.94
C GLY A 34 6.90 3.06 4.04
N THR A 35 6.02 2.32 3.37
CA THR A 35 4.56 2.50 3.42
C THR A 35 3.89 1.34 4.16
N LEU A 36 3.80 0.17 3.54
CA LEU A 36 3.24 -1.04 4.18
C LEU A 36 4.25 -1.78 5.06
N THR A 37 5.54 -1.51 4.85
CA THR A 37 6.64 -2.04 5.63
C THR A 37 7.52 -0.88 6.11
N PRO A 38 8.16 -0.97 7.27
CA PRO A 38 9.12 0.05 7.68
C PRO A 38 10.31 0.10 6.70
N LEU A 39 10.92 1.27 6.56
CA LEU A 39 12.22 1.35 5.87
C LEU A 39 13.26 0.54 6.64
N VAL A 40 13.91 -0.39 5.96
CA VAL A 40 14.91 -1.29 6.53
C VAL A 40 16.26 -1.11 5.84
N PRO A 41 17.39 -1.42 6.52
CA PRO A 41 18.72 -1.16 5.97
C PRO A 41 19.07 -1.97 4.72
N ARG A 42 18.42 -3.12 4.50
CA ARG A 42 18.69 -4.00 3.37
C ARG A 42 17.41 -4.48 2.70
N PRO A 43 17.32 -4.49 1.35
CA PRO A 43 16.10 -4.84 0.63
C PRO A 43 15.55 -6.22 1.01
N GLU A 44 16.41 -7.20 1.28
CA GLU A 44 16.04 -8.57 1.65
C GLU A 44 15.24 -8.68 2.95
N MET A 45 15.37 -7.70 3.85
CA MET A 45 14.70 -7.68 5.14
C MET A 45 13.23 -7.22 5.06
N VAL A 46 12.77 -6.73 3.91
CA VAL A 46 11.40 -6.24 3.74
C VAL A 46 10.41 -7.38 3.82
N ARG A 47 9.57 -7.35 4.86
CA ARG A 47 8.53 -8.34 5.13
C ARG A 47 7.28 -7.62 5.64
N LEU A 48 6.12 -7.97 5.09
CA LEU A 48 4.85 -7.55 5.67
C LEU A 48 4.67 -8.20 7.05
N SER A 49 4.19 -7.41 8.01
CA SER A 49 3.74 -7.97 9.28
C SER A 49 2.50 -8.84 9.09
N LEU A 50 2.27 -9.78 10.01
CA LEU A 50 1.06 -10.61 9.97
C LEU A 50 -0.22 -9.77 9.98
N ALA A 51 -0.24 -8.70 10.77
CA ALA A 51 -1.38 -7.78 10.85
C ALA A 51 -1.62 -7.06 9.50
N ALA A 52 -0.57 -6.55 8.85
CA ALA A 52 -0.69 -5.91 7.54
C ALA A 52 -1.22 -6.88 6.48
N ARG A 53 -0.73 -8.13 6.49
CA ARG A 53 -1.24 -9.17 5.58
C ARG A 53 -2.72 -9.43 5.77
N GLN A 54 -3.18 -9.60 7.01
CA GLN A 54 -4.61 -9.84 7.31
C GLN A 54 -5.51 -8.68 6.88
N VAL A 55 -5.03 -7.43 7.02
CA VAL A 55 -5.76 -6.25 6.56
C VAL A 55 -5.84 -6.23 5.03
N LEU A 56 -4.73 -6.47 4.33
CA LEU A 56 -4.70 -6.51 2.86
C LEU A 56 -5.61 -7.61 2.30
N GLU A 57 -5.59 -8.81 2.89
CA GLU A 57 -6.50 -9.89 2.49
C GLU A 57 -7.98 -9.50 2.66
N THR A 58 -8.30 -8.85 3.78
CA THR A 58 -9.67 -8.40 4.06
C THR A 58 -10.11 -7.29 3.12
N LEU A 59 -9.19 -6.39 2.79
CA LEU A 59 -9.43 -5.31 1.84
C LEU A 59 -9.66 -5.86 0.42
N ALA A 60 -8.82 -6.81 -0.01
CA ALA A 60 -8.89 -7.45 -1.32
C ALA A 60 -10.13 -8.32 -1.53
N ARG A 61 -10.80 -8.76 -0.45
CA ARG A 61 -12.11 -9.42 -0.53
C ARG A 61 -13.24 -8.48 -0.96
N ARG A 62 -13.06 -7.16 -0.84
CA ARG A 62 -14.09 -6.15 -1.14
C ARG A 62 -13.70 -5.16 -2.24
N TYR A 63 -12.41 -4.91 -2.43
CA TYR A 63 -11.92 -3.86 -3.30
C TYR A 63 -10.76 -4.36 -4.16
N VAL A 64 -10.54 -3.68 -5.28
CA VAL A 64 -9.30 -3.85 -6.03
C VAL A 64 -8.15 -3.27 -5.20
N VAL A 65 -7.12 -4.09 -4.99
CA VAL A 65 -5.91 -3.70 -4.26
C VAL A 65 -4.71 -4.05 -5.12
N CYS A 66 -3.87 -3.06 -5.39
CA CYS A 66 -2.65 -3.17 -6.16
C CYS A 66 -1.46 -2.75 -5.30
N ILE A 67 -0.44 -3.61 -5.22
CA ILE A 67 0.86 -3.23 -4.68
C ILE A 67 1.70 -2.65 -5.82
N VAL A 68 2.17 -1.42 -5.65
CA VAL A 68 3.00 -0.71 -6.62
C VAL A 68 4.39 -0.57 -6.01
N SER A 69 5.42 -1.08 -6.68
CA SER A 69 6.80 -1.02 -6.18
C SER A 69 7.80 -0.91 -7.32
N GLY A 70 8.95 -0.30 -7.05
CA GLY A 70 10.11 -0.35 -7.95
C GLY A 70 10.88 -1.67 -7.91
N ARG A 71 10.49 -2.61 -7.04
CA ARG A 71 11.06 -3.97 -6.97
C ARG A 71 10.68 -4.78 -8.19
N ASP A 72 11.48 -5.80 -8.51
CA ASP A 72 11.13 -6.76 -9.54
C ASP A 72 9.89 -7.57 -9.14
N LEU A 73 9.12 -8.03 -10.12
CA LEU A 73 7.85 -8.70 -9.87
C LEU A 73 8.00 -9.98 -9.02
N SER A 74 9.12 -10.71 -9.17
CA SER A 74 9.34 -11.95 -8.45
C SER A 74 9.65 -11.72 -6.97
N ASP A 75 10.52 -10.75 -6.66
CA ASP A 75 10.84 -10.28 -5.31
C ASP A 75 9.60 -9.69 -4.65
N LEU A 76 8.83 -8.86 -5.38
CA LEU A 76 7.62 -8.24 -4.86
C LEU A 76 6.58 -9.31 -4.46
N ARG A 77 6.34 -10.30 -5.32
CA ARG A 77 5.44 -11.43 -5.01
C ARG A 77 5.94 -12.26 -3.84
N GLN A 78 7.24 -12.51 -3.75
CA GLN A 78 7.84 -13.25 -2.64
C GLN A 78 7.75 -12.50 -1.30
N ARG A 79 7.71 -11.17 -1.30
CA ARG A 79 7.58 -10.38 -0.07
C ARG A 79 6.15 -10.28 0.44
N VAL A 80 5.23 -10.12 -0.50
CA VAL A 80 3.82 -9.90 -0.19
C VAL A 80 3.09 -11.23 0.02
N GLU A 81 3.30 -12.19 -0.87
CA GLU A 81 2.72 -13.56 -0.85
C GLU A 81 1.19 -13.59 -0.70
N LEU A 82 0.49 -12.67 -1.37
CA LEU A 82 -0.98 -12.60 -1.36
C LEU A 82 -1.51 -12.76 -2.80
N PRO A 83 -2.00 -13.95 -3.19
CA PRO A 83 -2.31 -14.26 -4.59
C PRO A 83 -3.53 -13.48 -5.13
N ASN A 84 -4.34 -12.89 -4.26
CA ASN A 84 -5.54 -12.13 -4.59
C ASN A 84 -5.30 -10.63 -4.78
N LEU A 85 -4.03 -10.18 -4.81
CA LEU A 85 -3.66 -8.78 -5.08
C LEU A 85 -3.16 -8.61 -6.51
N TYR A 86 -3.30 -7.39 -7.02
CA TYR A 86 -2.61 -6.94 -8.23
C TYR A 86 -1.20 -6.42 -7.87
N TYR A 87 -0.29 -6.49 -8.84
CA TYR A 87 1.11 -6.10 -8.65
C TYR A 87 1.59 -5.29 -9.86
N ALA A 88 2.12 -4.09 -9.61
CA ALA A 88 2.88 -3.30 -10.54
C ALA A 88 4.33 -3.21 -10.02
N ALA A 89 5.29 -3.61 -10.86
CA ALA A 89 6.69 -3.84 -10.50
C ALA A 89 7.61 -3.07 -11.47
N ASP A 90 8.92 -3.05 -11.22
CA ASP A 90 9.93 -2.53 -12.16
C ASP A 90 9.68 -1.07 -12.65
N HIS A 91 9.01 -0.25 -11.84
CA HIS A 91 8.55 1.12 -12.14
C HIS A 91 7.29 1.26 -13.03
N GLY A 92 6.57 0.18 -13.30
CA GLY A 92 5.27 0.21 -14.00
C GLY A 92 5.15 -0.86 -15.07
#